data_AF-A0A3Q9XWF9-F1
#
_entry.id   AF-A0A3Q9XWF9-F1
#
_cell.length_a   1.000
_cell.length_b   1.000
_cell.length_c   1.000
_cell.angle_alpha   90.00
_cell.angle_beta   90.00
_cell.angle_gamma   90.00
#
_symmetry.space_group_name_H-M   'P 1'
#
loop_
_entity.id
_entity.type
_entity.pdbx_description
1 polymer ?
#
loop_
_entity_poly.entity_id
_entity_poly.type
_entity_poly.pdbx_seq_one_letter_code
_entity_poly.pdbx_strand_id
1 'polypeptide(L)' 'MPELKAGQLVIMDNTIFHKYQTTHELIKKAGCKILFLLPYSLNLNSIETYWANLRRLL' A
#
# COMPACT_ATOMS: atom_id res chain seq x y z
N MET A 1 -17.77 -1.18 -0.32
CA MET A 1 -16.30 -1.36 -0.38
C MET A 1 -15.73 -0.26 -1.27
N PRO A 2 -14.68 0.47 -0.87
CA PRO A 2 -13.99 1.36 -1.80
C PRO A 2 -13.22 0.56 -2.85
N GLU A 3 -13.24 1.05 -4.10
CA GLU A 3 -12.59 0.43 -5.26
C GLU A 3 -11.51 1.35 -5.84
N LEU A 4 -10.50 0.76 -6.48
CA LEU A 4 -9.45 1.51 -7.19
C LEU A 4 -10.02 2.18 -8.44
N LYS A 5 -9.63 3.44 -8.67
CA LYS A 5 -10.00 4.23 -9.84
C LYS A 5 -8.79 4.44 -10.74
N ALA A 6 -9.00 4.34 -12.05
CA ALA A 6 -7.95 4.60 -13.03
C ALA A 6 -7.28 5.97 -12.80
N GLY A 7 -5.96 6.01 -12.98
CA GLY A 7 -5.13 7.19 -12.72
C GLY A 7 -4.61 7.32 -11.28
N GLN A 8 -5.09 6.50 -10.33
CA GLN A 8 -4.59 6.53 -8.96
C GLN A 8 -3.20 5.90 -8.82
N LEU A 9 -2.46 6.37 -7.82
CA LEU A 9 -1.20 5.78 -7.36
C LEU A 9 -1.44 5.00 -6.07
N VAL A 10 -1.14 3.71 -6.09
CA VAL A 10 -1.17 2.83 -4.92
C VAL A 10 0.21 2.85 -4.26
N ILE A 11 0.27 3.32 -3.02
CA ILE A 11 1.49 3.28 -2.19
C ILE A 11 1.42 2.03 -1.33
N MET A 12 2.41 1.14 -1.45
CA MET A 12 2.46 -0.13 -0.72
C MET A 12 3.73 -0.24 0.13
N ASP A 13 3.62 -0.98 1.23
CA ASP A 13 4.77 -1.37 2.03
C ASP A 13 5.74 -2.25 1.23
N ASN A 14 7.01 -2.25 1.60
CA ASN A 14 8.09 -2.93 0.91
C ASN A 14 8.24 -4.42 1.31
N THR A 15 7.14 -5.11 1.60
CA THR A 15 7.19 -6.54 1.90
C THR A 15 7.30 -7.38 0.63
N ILE A 16 7.89 -8.58 0.76
CA ILE A 16 8.10 -9.50 -0.38
C ILE A 16 6.77 -9.92 -1.01
N PHE A 17 5.73 -10.12 -0.19
CA PHE A 17 4.42 -10.58 -0.67
C PHE A 17 3.62 -9.51 -1.43
N HIS A 18 3.93 -8.22 -1.25
CA HIS A 18 3.31 -7.16 -2.06
C HIS A 18 3.88 -7.06 -3.48
N LYS A 19 5.04 -7.67 -3.72
CA LYS A 19 5.75 -7.63 -5.01
C LYS A 19 5.41 -8.80 -5.93
N TYR A 20 4.41 -9.61 -5.59
CA TYR A 20 3.97 -10.68 -6.48
C TYR A 20 3.42 -10.11 -7.78
N GLN A 21 3.82 -10.74 -8.90
CA GLN A 21 3.44 -10.35 -10.25
C GLN A 21 1.91 -10.18 -10.41
N THR A 22 1.13 -11.05 -9.76
CA THR A 22 -0.34 -11.01 -9.76
C THR A 22 -0.88 -9.68 -9.21
N THR A 23 -0.28 -9.14 -8.15
CA THR A 23 -0.68 -7.86 -7.54
C THR A 23 -0.42 -6.71 -8.50
N HIS A 24 0.75 -6.68 -9.14
CA HIS A 24 1.11 -5.66 -10.13
C HIS A 24 0.17 -5.68 -11.33
N GLU A 25 -0.18 -6.86 -11.84
CA GLU A 25 -1.08 -7.02 -12.98
C GLU A 25 -2.49 -6.54 -12.66
N LEU A 26 -3.01 -6.86 -11.47
CA LEU A 26 -4.34 -6.41 -11.04
C LEU A 26 -4.41 -4.88 -10.94
N ILE A 27 -3.39 -4.25 -10.34
CA ILE A 27 -3.33 -2.78 -10.21
C ILE A 27 -3.22 -2.12 -11.59
N LYS A 28 -2.40 -2.68 -12.49
CA LYS A 28 -2.27 -2.17 -13.86
C LYS A 28 -3.56 -2.34 -14.65
N LYS A 29 -4.27 -3.47 -14.50
CA LYS A 29 -5.59 -3.71 -15.13
C LYS A 29 -6.65 -2.72 -14.64
N ALA A 30 -6.56 -2.27 -13.39
CA ALA A 30 -7.40 -1.19 -12.85
C ALA A 30 -7.00 0.22 -13.35
N GLY A 31 -6.03 0.34 -14.27
CA GLY A 31 -5.53 1.62 -14.76
C GLY A 31 -4.75 2.43 -13.73
N CYS A 32 -4.24 1.77 -12.69
CA CYS A 32 -3.52 2.38 -11.59
C CYS A 32 -2.00 2.15 -11.71
N LYS A 33 -1.23 2.93 -10.96
CA LYS A 33 0.21 2.74 -10.78
C LYS A 33 0.51 2.26 -9.37
N ILE A 34 1.62 1.55 -9.18
CA ILE A 34 2.09 1.11 -7.87
C ILE A 34 3.45 1.75 -7.55
N LEU A 35 3.63 2.19 -6.32
CA LEU A 35 4.89 2.65 -5.75
C LEU A 35 5.13 1.92 -4.43
N PHE A 36 6.31 1.32 -4.28
CA PHE A 36 6.72 0.72 -3.01
C PHE A 36 7.50 1.74 -2.18
N LEU A 37 7.25 1.74 -0.88
CA LEU A 37 8.07 2.48 0.06
C LEU A 37 9.51 1.94 0.08
N LEU A 38 10.45 2.79 0.48
CA LEU A 38 11.83 2.35 0.72
C LEU A 38 11.88 1.36 1.90
N PRO A 39 12.87 0.45 1.93
CA PRO A 39 13.08 -0.42 3.09
C PRO A 39 13.14 0.39 4.39
N TYR A 40 12.56 -0.15 5.46
CA TYR A 40 12.55 0.46 6.80
C TYR A 40 11.93 1.87 6.90
N SER A 41 11.19 2.32 5.87
CA SER A 41 10.54 3.64 5.85
C SER A 41 9.10 3.60 6.40
N LEU A 42 8.92 2.93 7.54
CA LEU A 42 7.61 2.78 8.20
C LEU A 42 6.95 4.12 8.53
N ASN A 43 7.75 5.15 8.84
CA ASN A 43 7.28 6.51 9.07
C ASN A 43 6.60 7.17 7.86
N LEU A 44 6.85 6.67 6.64
CA LEU A 44 6.20 7.14 5.41
C LEU A 44 4.90 6.42 5.10
N ASN A 45 4.57 5.37 5.86
CA ASN A 45 3.33 4.64 5.70
C ASN A 45 2.23 5.26 6.57
N SER A 46 1.23 5.88 5.94
CA SER A 46 0.15 6.57 6.63
C SER A 46 -0.68 5.67 7.56
N ILE A 47 -0.67 4.35 7.33
CA ILE A 47 -1.37 3.40 8.20
C ILE A 47 -0.69 3.19 9.56
N GLU A 48 0.60 3.48 9.69
CA GLU A 48 1.34 3.23 10.93
C GLU A 48 0.87 4.13 12.08
N THR A 49 0.47 5.37 11.77
CA THR A 49 -0.13 6.27 12.76
C THR A 49 -1.47 5.72 13.28
N TYR A 50 -2.27 5.16 12.38
CA TYR A 50 -3.53 4.52 12.76
C TYR A 50 -3.29 3.31 13.67
N TRP A 51 -2.34 2.44 13.32
CA TRP A 51 -1.99 1.30 14.16
C TRP A 51 -1.39 1.70 15.51
N ALA A 52 -0.58 2.76 15.57
CA ALA A 52 -0.06 3.27 16.84
C ALA A 52 -1.18 3.74 17.77
N ASN A 53 -2.18 4.45 17.23
CA ASN A 53 -3.36 4.87 17.99
C ASN A 53 -4.20 3.68 18.44
N LEU A 54 -4.46 2.71 17.55
CA LEU A 54 -5.21 1.52 17.88
C LEU A 54 -4.53 0.71 18.99
N ARG A 55 -3.21 0.51 18.90
CA ARG A 55 -2.41 -0.18 19.93
C ARG A 55 -2.42 0.52 21.29
N ARG A 56 -2.65 1.83 21.33
CA ARG A 56 -2.78 2.59 22.58
C ARG A 56 -4.16 2.43 23.22
N LEU A 57 -5.17 2.13 22.41
CA LEU A 57 -6.56 1.97 22.84
C LEU A 57 -6.87 0.53 23.30
N LEU A 58 -6.10 -0.45 22.83
CA LEU A 58 -6.14 -1.85 23.24
C LEU A 58 -5.21 -2.09 24.44
#